data_AF-A0A932BM39-F1
#
_entry.id   AF-A0A932BM39-F1
#
_cell.length_a   1.000
_cell.length_b   1.000
_cell.length_c   1.000
_cell.angle_alpha   90.00
_cell.angle_beta   90.00
_cell.angle_gamma   90.00
#
_symmetry.space_group_name_H-M   'P 1'
#
loop_
_entity.id
_entity.type
_entity.pdbx_description
1 polymer ?
#
loop_
_entity_poly.entity_id
_entity_poly.type
_entity_poly.pdbx_seq_one_letter_code
_entity_poly.pdbx_strand_id
1 'polypeptide(L)'
;MRHDLTHGVLWLGSGTRRGFLQGAAAAVGSVILPWSAQRAAAEPQDAEAKWVANHLDARLAGADGTAVAWLPRWTRLRILRSVPGGLLEVWVPRLGLVGRVQTSVVGPVVTPSAQDLAAERAAPAGPPVIDAVGLPGRIVGGANLRLWPDARPDTLLRTLAHNAAVRAVSSVEGGDGDPWYRVQWMDGAMEEAVGEGYVHNSLVRLPRLPYATASADRSAQPGRWFEADLQEPAMLTAFVDGAPIWASLSLKGRAASRTALGIHQILRQVPSEIMNSETLVPPVPRTAPGGYYLKDVLWTQYFLSDGSSIHYNYWSSNWGYAGSNGCLGLPKQEAKFAWDFAEIGTPVRVFA
;
A
#
# COMPACT_ATOMS: atom_id res chain seq x y z
N MET A 1 72.50 -14.67 31.26
CA MET A 1 73.09 -15.76 30.45
C MET A 1 71.95 -16.56 29.84
N ARG A 2 71.92 -16.65 28.50
CA ARG A 2 71.41 -17.77 27.63
C ARG A 2 69.99 -18.32 27.91
N HIS A 3 69.10 -18.62 26.97
CA HIS A 3 68.99 -18.51 25.52
C HIS A 3 67.50 -18.81 25.22
N ASP A 4 66.78 -17.86 24.65
CA ASP A 4 66.10 -17.89 23.34
C ASP A 4 65.34 -19.14 22.79
N LEU A 5 64.28 -18.80 22.03
CA LEU A 5 63.54 -19.55 20.96
C LEU A 5 62.33 -20.44 21.40
N THR A 6 61.12 -20.42 20.81
CA THR A 6 60.60 -19.82 19.54
C THR A 6 59.07 -20.02 19.36
N HIS A 7 58.44 -19.06 18.64
CA HIS A 7 57.28 -19.12 17.70
C HIS A 7 55.88 -19.60 18.18
N GLY A 8 54.74 -18.98 17.84
CA GLY A 8 54.42 -17.80 17.03
C GLY A 8 52.90 -17.65 16.78
N VAL A 9 52.51 -16.51 16.16
CA VAL A 9 51.33 -16.30 15.27
C VAL A 9 49.96 -16.09 15.99
N LEU A 10 49.05 -15.14 15.72
CA LEU A 10 48.82 -14.10 14.68
C LEU A 10 47.92 -12.98 15.31
N TRP A 11 48.13 -11.70 14.94
CA TRP A 11 47.30 -10.55 15.33
C TRP A 11 46.76 -9.87 14.06
N LEU A 12 45.44 -9.75 13.92
CA LEU A 12 44.67 -8.86 13.04
C LEU A 12 43.35 -8.65 13.81
N GLY A 13 42.88 -7.48 14.25
CA GLY A 13 43.03 -6.13 13.73
C GLY A 13 41.69 -5.68 13.12
N SER A 14 40.77 -5.12 13.91
CA SER A 14 39.76 -4.16 13.41
C SER A 14 39.11 -3.39 14.57
N GLY A 15 39.30 -2.07 14.55
CA GLY A 15 38.74 -1.14 15.50
C GLY A 15 37.33 -0.69 15.12
N THR A 16 36.49 -0.42 16.11
CA THR A 16 35.22 0.27 15.94
C THR A 16 35.34 1.68 16.50
N ARG A 17 35.33 2.66 15.59
CA ARG A 17 35.27 4.09 15.91
C ARG A 17 33.85 4.46 16.35
N ARG A 18 33.76 5.11 17.51
CA ARG A 18 32.62 5.91 17.96
C ARG A 18 32.56 7.27 17.24
N GLY A 19 31.34 7.79 17.07
CA GLY A 19 30.99 9.19 16.76
C GLY A 19 30.49 9.33 15.32
N PHE A 20 29.35 9.94 14.98
CA PHE A 20 28.87 11.28 15.33
C PHE A 20 27.43 11.50 14.75
N LEU A 21 26.62 12.33 15.42
CA LEU A 21 25.58 13.28 14.93
C LEU A 21 24.31 12.75 14.21
N GLN A 22 23.14 13.01 14.80
CA GLN A 22 22.21 14.14 14.58
C GLN A 22 21.28 13.98 13.36
N GLY A 23 19.98 14.03 13.65
CA GLY A 23 18.96 14.73 12.86
C GLY A 23 18.78 14.33 11.40
N ALA A 24 17.74 13.56 11.13
CA ALA A 24 17.07 13.62 9.84
C ALA A 24 15.56 13.45 10.03
N ALA A 25 14.86 14.58 10.19
CA ALA A 25 13.48 14.68 9.76
C ALA A 25 13.49 14.53 8.23
N ALA A 26 13.23 13.33 7.73
CA ALA A 26 13.05 13.12 6.30
C ALA A 26 11.64 13.60 5.94
N ALA A 27 11.57 14.84 5.45
CA ALA A 27 10.45 15.28 4.65
C ALA A 27 10.22 14.25 3.54
N VAL A 28 9.00 13.71 3.46
CA VAL A 28 8.57 12.81 2.39
C VAL A 28 8.56 13.64 1.11
N GLY A 29 9.69 13.58 0.41
CA GLY A 29 9.89 14.18 -0.90
C GLY A 29 8.90 13.56 -1.89
N SER A 30 8.24 14.46 -2.61
CA SER A 30 7.29 14.18 -3.68
C SER A 30 7.84 13.12 -4.64
N VAL A 31 7.12 12.01 -4.79
CA VAL A 31 7.45 11.01 -5.80
C VAL A 31 7.30 11.63 -7.18
N ILE A 32 8.40 11.51 -7.92
CA ILE A 32 8.70 12.05 -9.24
C ILE A 32 7.81 11.35 -10.28
N LEU A 33 7.05 12.14 -11.04
CA LEU A 33 6.32 11.69 -12.23
C LEU A 33 7.32 11.15 -13.28
N PRO A 34 6.99 10.07 -14.00
CA PRO A 34 7.86 9.54 -15.05
C PRO A 34 8.12 10.59 -16.14
N TRP A 35 9.37 10.62 -16.56
CA TRP A 35 10.04 11.74 -17.23
C TRP A 35 9.83 11.67 -18.76
N SER A 36 8.71 12.19 -19.26
CA SER A 36 8.54 12.52 -20.69
C SER A 36 7.92 13.90 -20.94
N ALA A 37 7.62 14.65 -19.88
CA ALA A 37 7.24 16.05 -19.95
C ALA A 37 8.36 16.96 -19.50
N GLN A 38 8.65 17.95 -20.33
CA GLN A 38 9.48 19.07 -19.93
C GLN A 38 8.65 19.96 -19.01
N ARG A 39 9.13 20.11 -17.76
CA ARG A 39 8.73 21.25 -16.92
C ARG A 39 9.06 22.51 -17.70
N ALA A 40 8.09 23.40 -17.88
CA ALA A 40 8.35 24.66 -18.56
C ALA A 40 9.40 25.45 -17.75
N ALA A 41 10.51 25.85 -18.39
CA ALA A 41 11.58 26.61 -17.74
C ALA A 41 11.09 27.99 -17.25
N ALA A 42 10.03 28.52 -17.88
CA ALA A 42 9.29 29.71 -17.48
C ALA A 42 7.88 29.70 -18.10
N GLU A 43 6.98 30.54 -17.58
CA GLU A 43 5.71 30.85 -18.25
C GLU A 43 6.01 31.43 -19.65
N PRO A 44 5.46 30.85 -20.74
CA PRO A 44 5.64 31.39 -22.08
C PRO A 44 5.17 32.86 -22.11
N GLN A 45 5.95 33.81 -22.64
CA GLN A 45 5.65 35.24 -22.46
C GLN A 45 4.89 35.94 -23.62
N ASP A 46 4.37 35.20 -24.61
CA ASP A 46 3.68 35.85 -25.73
C ASP A 46 2.34 36.50 -25.33
N ALA A 47 2.17 37.77 -25.67
CA ALA A 47 1.00 38.59 -25.37
C ALA A 47 -0.27 38.20 -26.17
N GLU A 48 -0.15 37.38 -27.22
CA GLU A 48 -1.25 36.92 -28.07
C GLU A 48 -1.66 35.46 -27.84
N ALA A 49 -1.39 34.93 -26.65
CA ALA A 49 -1.66 33.53 -26.37
C ALA A 49 -3.14 33.19 -26.40
N LYS A 50 -3.53 32.27 -27.29
CA LYS A 50 -4.89 31.72 -27.32
C LYS A 50 -5.08 30.75 -26.17
N TRP A 51 -6.11 30.98 -25.39
CA TRP A 51 -6.49 30.16 -24.25
C TRP A 51 -7.63 29.22 -24.62
N VAL A 52 -7.52 27.99 -24.14
CA VAL A 52 -8.57 26.99 -24.25
C VAL A 52 -8.81 26.34 -22.91
N ALA A 53 -9.97 25.73 -22.74
CA ALA A 53 -10.21 24.77 -21.68
C ALA A 53 -10.72 23.47 -22.30
N ASN A 54 -10.33 22.35 -21.72
CA ASN A 54 -10.90 21.08 -22.12
C ASN A 54 -12.37 21.01 -21.68
N HIS A 55 -13.28 20.68 -22.61
CA HIS A 55 -14.70 20.53 -22.29
C HIS A 55 -15.07 19.07 -21.97
N LEU A 56 -14.09 18.17 -22.10
CA LEU A 56 -14.09 16.79 -21.63
C LEU A 56 -12.80 16.55 -20.84
N ASP A 57 -12.77 15.52 -19.99
CA ASP A 57 -11.51 15.07 -19.40
C ASP A 57 -10.52 14.68 -20.51
N ALA A 58 -9.25 15.06 -20.36
CA ALA A 58 -8.27 14.93 -21.43
C ALA A 58 -6.90 14.43 -20.94
N ARG A 59 -6.24 13.62 -21.75
CA ARG A 59 -4.84 13.24 -21.53
C ARG A 59 -3.91 14.33 -22.05
N LEU A 60 -2.98 14.77 -21.22
CA LEU A 60 -1.78 15.46 -21.66
C LEU A 60 -0.75 14.41 -22.09
N ALA A 61 -0.34 14.44 -23.35
CA ALA A 61 0.64 13.51 -23.91
C ALA A 61 2.02 14.15 -24.08
N GLY A 62 3.08 13.37 -23.89
CA GLY A 62 4.45 13.74 -24.21
C GLY A 62 4.69 13.80 -25.72
N ALA A 63 5.88 14.23 -26.13
CA ALA A 63 6.23 14.33 -27.56
C ALA A 63 6.24 12.96 -28.27
N ASP A 64 6.51 11.90 -27.52
CA ASP A 64 6.50 10.49 -27.89
C ASP A 64 5.11 9.82 -27.79
N GLY A 65 4.09 10.59 -27.39
CA GLY A 65 2.73 10.09 -27.19
C GLY A 65 2.48 9.43 -25.83
N THR A 66 3.48 9.32 -24.95
CA THR A 66 3.30 8.77 -23.59
C THR A 66 2.42 9.66 -22.72
N ALA A 67 1.76 9.09 -21.70
CA ALA A 67 0.86 9.84 -20.83
C ALA A 67 1.70 10.64 -19.84
N VAL A 68 1.51 11.95 -19.83
CA VAL A 68 2.20 12.86 -18.91
C VAL A 68 1.34 13.18 -17.70
N ALA A 69 0.09 13.58 -17.96
CA ALA A 69 -0.85 13.98 -16.91
C ALA A 69 -2.29 13.82 -17.40
N TRP A 70 -3.21 13.68 -16.45
CA TRP A 70 -4.64 13.77 -16.71
C TRP A 70 -5.13 15.19 -16.41
N LEU A 71 -5.96 15.72 -17.30
CA LEU A 71 -6.54 17.06 -17.21
C LEU A 71 -8.04 16.89 -16.92
N PRO A 72 -8.51 17.21 -15.70
CA PRO A 72 -9.94 17.28 -15.41
C PRO A 72 -10.65 18.23 -16.37
N ARG A 73 -11.93 18.01 -16.65
CA ARG A 73 -12.76 18.93 -17.43
C ARG A 73 -12.65 20.35 -16.86
N TRP A 74 -12.61 21.32 -17.76
CA TRP A 74 -12.41 22.74 -17.49
C TRP A 74 -11.01 23.13 -16.97
N THR A 75 -10.01 22.27 -17.17
CA THR A 75 -8.61 22.66 -17.04
C THR A 75 -8.26 23.67 -18.13
N ARG A 76 -7.84 24.87 -17.71
CA ARG A 76 -7.34 25.91 -18.61
C ARG A 76 -5.95 25.54 -19.13
N LEU A 77 -5.75 25.77 -20.42
CA LEU A 77 -4.55 25.43 -21.17
C LEU A 77 -4.21 26.62 -22.07
N ARG A 78 -2.91 26.88 -22.21
CA ARG A 78 -2.39 27.86 -23.15
C ARG A 78 -1.92 27.15 -24.40
N ILE A 79 -2.42 27.53 -25.57
CA ILE A 79 -1.92 27.01 -26.84
C ILE A 79 -0.53 27.58 -27.09
N LEU A 80 0.43 26.70 -27.33
CA LEU A 80 1.78 27.07 -27.79
C LEU A 80 1.85 27.01 -29.32
N ARG A 81 1.35 25.90 -29.91
CA ARG A 81 1.25 25.73 -31.37
C ARG A 81 0.33 24.58 -31.74
N SER A 82 -0.16 24.60 -32.98
CA SER A 82 -0.82 23.44 -33.59
C SER A 82 0.23 22.45 -34.10
N VAL A 83 -0.05 21.15 -33.98
CA VAL A 83 0.80 20.09 -34.52
C VAL A 83 -0.02 19.12 -35.37
N PRO A 84 0.61 18.37 -36.31
CA PRO A 84 -0.11 17.42 -37.17
C PRO A 84 -0.93 16.38 -36.37
N GLY A 85 -1.99 15.87 -36.99
CA GLY A 85 -2.84 14.83 -36.38
C GLY A 85 -3.93 15.37 -35.46
N GLY A 86 -4.33 16.63 -35.62
CA GLY A 86 -5.43 17.23 -34.84
C GLY A 86 -5.06 17.50 -33.39
N LEU A 87 -3.79 17.74 -33.10
CA LEU A 87 -3.25 17.94 -31.75
C LEU A 87 -2.81 19.40 -31.56
N LEU A 88 -2.91 19.88 -30.33
CA LEU A 88 -2.33 21.15 -29.88
C LEU A 88 -1.22 20.84 -28.90
N GLU A 89 -0.08 21.49 -29.08
CA GLU A 89 0.93 21.59 -28.03
C GLU A 89 0.51 22.72 -27.09
N VAL A 90 0.33 22.38 -25.82
CA VAL A 90 -0.23 23.25 -24.80
C VAL A 90 0.67 23.31 -23.57
N TRP A 91 0.67 24.46 -22.92
CA TRP A 91 1.17 24.61 -21.57
C TRP A 91 0.01 24.57 -20.58
N VAL A 92 0.17 23.81 -19.50
CA VAL A 92 -0.81 23.65 -18.43
C VAL A 92 -0.34 24.46 -17.22
N PRO A 93 -0.88 25.67 -16.98
CA PRO A 93 -0.37 26.57 -15.96
C PRO A 93 -0.35 25.92 -14.57
N ARG A 94 -1.45 25.26 -14.20
CA ARG A 94 -1.62 24.58 -12.90
C ARG A 94 -0.55 23.52 -12.63
N LEU A 95 -0.06 22.83 -13.66
CA LEU A 95 0.93 21.76 -13.52
C LEU A 95 2.35 22.22 -13.84
N GLY A 96 2.51 23.38 -14.49
CA GLY A 96 3.80 23.83 -15.04
C GLY A 96 4.35 22.90 -16.12
N LEU A 97 3.49 22.13 -16.78
CA LEU A 97 3.87 21.12 -17.78
C LEU A 97 3.55 21.58 -19.19
N VAL A 98 4.38 21.18 -20.15
CA VAL A 98 4.09 21.24 -21.58
C VAL A 98 3.77 19.84 -22.09
N GLY A 99 2.74 19.73 -22.93
CA GLY A 99 2.40 18.48 -23.59
C GLY A 99 1.38 18.69 -24.70
N ARG A 100 0.77 17.61 -25.19
CA ARG A 100 -0.16 17.62 -26.32
C ARG A 100 -1.55 17.17 -25.93
N VAL A 101 -2.58 17.82 -26.47
CA VAL A 101 -4.00 17.47 -26.30
C VAL A 101 -4.70 17.45 -27.66
N GLN A 102 -5.80 16.68 -27.77
CA GLN A 102 -6.62 16.67 -28.98
C GLN A 102 -7.36 18.01 -29.15
N THR A 103 -7.35 18.55 -30.36
CA THR A 103 -8.13 19.76 -30.71
C THR A 103 -9.61 19.57 -30.45
N SER A 104 -10.12 18.35 -30.64
CA SER A 104 -11.53 18.01 -30.46
C SER A 104 -12.02 18.04 -29.02
N VAL A 105 -11.12 18.02 -28.02
CA VAL A 105 -11.52 18.00 -26.60
C VAL A 105 -11.39 19.36 -25.92
N VAL A 106 -10.98 20.40 -26.66
CA VAL A 106 -10.76 21.75 -26.13
C VAL A 106 -11.63 22.78 -26.83
N GLY A 107 -12.05 23.81 -26.09
CA GLY A 107 -12.78 24.96 -26.61
C GLY A 107 -12.13 26.27 -26.17
N PRO A 108 -12.29 27.37 -26.93
CA PRO A 108 -11.72 28.66 -26.57
C PRO A 108 -12.29 29.18 -25.25
N VAL A 109 -11.44 29.83 -24.46
CA VAL A 109 -11.84 30.55 -23.24
C VAL A 109 -11.21 31.93 -23.21
N VAL A 110 -11.73 32.79 -22.35
CA VAL A 110 -11.18 34.12 -22.12
C VAL A 110 -9.76 34.02 -21.55
N THR A 111 -8.90 34.97 -21.95
CA THR A 111 -7.56 35.09 -21.39
C THR A 111 -7.66 35.32 -19.86
N PRO A 112 -7.06 34.46 -19.03
CA PRO A 112 -7.08 34.59 -17.58
C PRO A 112 -6.22 35.77 -17.12
N SER A 113 -6.59 36.40 -16.02
CA SER A 113 -5.73 37.41 -15.40
C SER A 113 -4.50 36.76 -14.75
N ALA A 114 -3.44 37.55 -14.52
CA ALA A 114 -2.27 37.06 -13.79
C ALA A 114 -2.62 36.56 -12.37
N GLN A 115 -3.63 37.16 -11.73
CA GLN A 115 -4.13 36.75 -10.43
C GLN A 115 -4.86 35.40 -10.51
N ASP A 116 -5.68 35.18 -11.55
CA ASP A 116 -6.35 33.88 -11.76
C ASP A 116 -5.33 32.77 -11.97
N LEU A 117 -4.30 33.01 -12.79
CA LEU A 117 -3.23 32.04 -13.01
C LEU A 117 -2.43 31.75 -11.74
N ALA A 118 -2.17 32.78 -10.93
CA ALA A 118 -1.52 32.59 -9.63
C ALA A 118 -2.39 31.75 -8.68
N ALA A 119 -3.70 32.03 -8.62
CA ALA A 119 -4.65 31.28 -7.80
C ALA A 119 -4.78 29.81 -8.27
N GLU A 120 -4.82 29.55 -9.57
CA GLU A 120 -4.84 28.19 -10.12
C GLU A 120 -3.58 27.39 -9.79
N ARG A 121 -2.40 28.03 -9.86
CA ARG A 121 -1.13 27.40 -9.50
C ARG A 121 -1.00 27.14 -8.00
N ALA A 122 -1.68 27.94 -7.18
CA ALA A 122 -1.76 27.73 -5.74
C ALA A 122 -2.76 26.63 -5.36
N ALA A 123 -3.73 26.30 -6.24
CA ALA A 123 -4.67 25.21 -6.01
C ALA A 123 -3.97 23.84 -6.08
N PRO A 124 -4.13 22.95 -5.08
CA PRO A 124 -3.47 21.65 -5.06
C PRO A 124 -3.68 20.87 -6.36
N ALA A 125 -2.63 20.30 -6.96
CA ALA A 125 -2.80 19.44 -8.13
C ALA A 125 -3.44 18.12 -7.72
N GLY A 126 -4.65 17.83 -8.21
CA GLY A 126 -5.41 16.62 -7.87
C GLY A 126 -6.64 16.90 -6.99
N PRO A 127 -7.32 15.85 -6.50
CA PRO A 127 -8.44 15.98 -5.58
C PRO A 127 -7.95 16.57 -4.23
N PRO A 128 -8.81 17.31 -3.49
CA PRO A 128 -8.47 17.82 -2.16
C PRO A 128 -8.02 16.70 -1.24
N VAL A 129 -6.84 16.84 -0.62
CA VAL A 129 -6.34 15.87 0.37
C VAL A 129 -7.02 16.14 1.71
N ILE A 130 -7.65 15.10 2.27
CA ILE A 130 -8.28 15.14 3.58
C ILE A 130 -7.21 14.87 4.65
N ASP A 131 -6.46 13.78 4.49
CA ASP A 131 -5.42 13.38 5.46
C ASP A 131 -4.32 12.52 4.80
N ALA A 132 -3.14 12.51 5.40
CA ALA A 132 -2.09 11.54 5.10
C ALA A 132 -2.41 10.21 5.79
N VAL A 133 -2.21 9.09 5.08
CA VAL A 133 -2.52 7.75 5.61
C VAL A 133 -1.26 6.92 5.74
N GLY A 134 -0.59 6.61 4.64
CA GLY A 134 0.67 5.87 4.61
C GLY A 134 0.60 4.39 5.05
N LEU A 135 -0.59 3.77 5.07
CA LEU A 135 -0.78 2.44 5.64
C LEU A 135 -0.85 1.34 4.57
N PRO A 136 -0.32 0.12 4.83
CA PRO A 136 -0.65 -1.04 4.02
C PRO A 136 -2.14 -1.38 4.21
N GLY A 137 -2.78 -1.95 3.18
CA GLY A 137 -4.21 -2.25 3.18
C GLY A 137 -4.58 -3.34 2.18
N ARG A 138 -5.84 -3.77 2.24
CA ARG A 138 -6.38 -4.84 1.40
C ARG A 138 -7.75 -4.50 0.85
N ILE A 139 -7.99 -4.90 -0.40
CA ILE A 139 -9.28 -4.75 -1.06
C ILE A 139 -10.33 -5.72 -0.49
N VAL A 140 -11.55 -5.24 -0.23
CA VAL A 140 -12.67 -6.04 0.30
C VAL A 140 -13.74 -6.25 -0.79
N GLY A 141 -14.12 -7.51 -1.06
CA GLY A 141 -15.09 -7.89 -2.10
C GLY A 141 -14.59 -7.76 -3.55
N GLY A 142 -13.88 -6.66 -3.84
CA GLY A 142 -13.38 -6.28 -5.16
C GLY A 142 -13.49 -4.76 -5.31
N ALA A 143 -12.59 -4.15 -6.06
CA ALA A 143 -12.58 -2.70 -6.22
C ALA A 143 -12.24 -2.25 -7.63
N ASN A 144 -12.89 -1.19 -8.07
CA ASN A 144 -12.48 -0.44 -9.25
C ASN A 144 -11.37 0.53 -8.83
N LEU A 145 -10.16 0.30 -9.36
CA LEU A 145 -9.08 1.27 -9.28
C LEU A 145 -9.29 2.31 -10.38
N ARG A 146 -9.14 3.59 -10.02
CA ARG A 146 -9.53 4.69 -10.89
C ARG A 146 -8.45 5.76 -11.04
N LEU A 147 -8.45 6.46 -12.17
CA LEU A 147 -7.60 7.62 -12.44
C LEU A 147 -7.97 8.84 -11.59
N TRP A 148 -9.24 8.93 -11.17
CA TRP A 148 -9.80 10.01 -10.39
C TRP A 148 -10.78 9.44 -9.35
N PRO A 149 -10.91 10.04 -8.15
CA PRO A 149 -11.82 9.56 -7.11
C PRO A 149 -13.28 9.88 -7.47
N ASP A 150 -13.82 9.19 -8.47
CA ASP A 150 -15.16 9.38 -8.99
C ASP A 150 -15.62 8.09 -9.67
N ALA A 151 -16.86 7.67 -9.44
CA ALA A 151 -17.44 6.45 -9.98
C ALA A 151 -17.69 6.45 -11.51
N ARG A 152 -17.51 7.57 -12.22
CA ARG A 152 -17.71 7.66 -13.68
C ARG A 152 -16.97 6.57 -14.48
N PRO A 153 -17.52 6.08 -15.61
CA PRO A 153 -16.89 4.97 -16.36
C PRO A 153 -15.51 5.28 -16.95
N ASP A 154 -15.26 6.53 -17.36
CA ASP A 154 -14.02 6.99 -17.98
C ASP A 154 -12.83 7.07 -17.02
N THR A 155 -13.08 7.01 -15.71
CA THR A 155 -12.03 6.99 -14.70
C THR A 155 -11.53 5.58 -14.39
N LEU A 156 -12.19 4.52 -14.88
CA LEU A 156 -11.81 3.14 -14.57
C LEU A 156 -10.46 2.77 -15.18
N LEU A 157 -9.49 2.41 -14.34
CA LEU A 157 -8.20 1.87 -14.77
C LEU A 157 -8.25 0.37 -14.92
N ARG A 158 -8.70 -0.30 -13.85
CA ARG A 158 -8.77 -1.76 -13.74
C ARG A 158 -9.59 -2.15 -12.54
N THR A 159 -9.88 -3.43 -12.45
CA THR A 159 -10.43 -4.05 -11.24
C THR A 159 -9.30 -4.70 -10.43
N LEU A 160 -9.41 -4.59 -9.11
CA LEU A 160 -8.59 -5.27 -8.12
C LEU A 160 -9.45 -6.34 -7.45
N ALA A 161 -8.90 -7.54 -7.33
CA ALA A 161 -9.57 -8.66 -6.68
C ALA A 161 -9.66 -8.46 -5.16
N HIS A 162 -10.56 -9.21 -4.52
CA HIS A 162 -10.57 -9.29 -3.07
C HIS A 162 -9.21 -9.74 -2.51
N ASN A 163 -8.80 -9.14 -1.39
CA ASN A 163 -7.51 -9.30 -0.73
C ASN A 163 -6.29 -8.83 -1.57
N ALA A 164 -6.51 -8.12 -2.68
CA ALA A 164 -5.42 -7.45 -3.40
C ALA A 164 -4.71 -6.44 -2.49
N ALA A 165 -3.38 -6.44 -2.54
CA ALA A 165 -2.54 -5.59 -1.73
C ALA A 165 -2.51 -4.16 -2.27
N VAL A 166 -2.73 -3.20 -1.37
CA VAL A 166 -2.60 -1.77 -1.67
C VAL A 166 -1.86 -1.07 -0.53
N ARG A 167 -1.23 0.06 -0.82
CA ARG A 167 -0.78 1.03 0.18
C ARG A 167 -1.60 2.30 0.04
N ALA A 168 -2.41 2.61 1.04
CA ALA A 168 -3.17 3.86 1.07
C ALA A 168 -2.22 4.99 1.44
N VAL A 169 -1.97 5.88 0.49
CA VAL A 169 -1.03 6.99 0.63
C VAL A 169 -1.71 8.15 1.35
N SER A 170 -2.91 8.53 0.90
CA SER A 170 -3.69 9.63 1.46
C SER A 170 -5.18 9.38 1.30
N SER A 171 -5.98 10.01 2.17
CA SER A 171 -7.41 10.17 1.96
C SER A 171 -7.66 11.47 1.19
N VAL A 172 -8.59 11.44 0.24
CA VAL A 172 -8.95 12.56 -0.62
C VAL A 172 -10.46 12.69 -0.74
N GLU A 173 -10.93 13.89 -1.06
CA GLU A 173 -12.34 14.12 -1.37
C GLU A 173 -12.66 13.65 -2.80
N GLY A 174 -13.70 12.83 -2.93
CA GLY A 174 -14.21 12.34 -4.21
C GLY A 174 -15.11 13.34 -4.92
N GLY A 175 -15.31 13.15 -6.22
CA GLY A 175 -16.29 13.92 -7.00
C GLY A 175 -17.74 13.66 -6.57
N ASP A 176 -17.97 12.57 -5.85
CA ASP A 176 -19.21 12.19 -5.19
C ASP A 176 -19.38 12.80 -3.78
N GLY A 177 -18.37 13.50 -3.27
CA GLY A 177 -18.34 14.06 -1.91
C GLY A 177 -17.93 13.06 -0.82
N ASP A 178 -17.72 11.79 -1.17
CA ASP A 178 -17.28 10.76 -0.23
C ASP A 178 -15.74 10.73 -0.12
N PRO A 179 -15.17 10.15 0.95
CA PRO A 179 -13.73 9.95 1.03
C PRO A 179 -13.27 8.84 0.08
N TRP A 180 -12.16 9.05 -0.59
CA TRP A 180 -11.45 8.04 -1.37
C TRP A 180 -10.02 7.89 -0.84
N TYR A 181 -9.39 6.76 -1.11
CA TYR A 181 -7.96 6.61 -0.90
C TYR A 181 -7.22 6.75 -2.22
N ARG A 182 -6.18 7.59 -2.24
CA ARG A 182 -5.11 7.45 -3.22
C ARG A 182 -4.29 6.24 -2.80
N VAL A 183 -4.20 5.24 -3.66
CA VAL A 183 -3.53 3.98 -3.37
C VAL A 183 -2.42 3.72 -4.38
N GLN A 184 -1.33 3.16 -3.87
CA GLN A 184 -0.37 2.39 -4.66
C GLN A 184 -0.84 0.94 -4.67
N TRP A 185 -0.98 0.31 -5.83
CA TRP A 185 -1.30 -1.12 -5.89
C TRP A 185 -0.03 -1.94 -6.14
N MET A 186 0.01 -3.13 -5.57
CA MET A 186 1.13 -4.06 -5.71
C MET A 186 0.71 -5.24 -6.61
N ASP A 187 1.65 -5.80 -7.37
CA ASP A 187 1.47 -7.11 -8.00
C ASP A 187 2.18 -8.16 -7.15
N GLY A 188 1.56 -9.32 -6.99
CA GLY A 188 1.81 -10.32 -5.94
C GLY A 188 3.16 -11.01 -6.05
N ALA A 189 4.26 -10.30 -5.85
CA ALA A 189 5.61 -10.83 -5.68
C ALA A 189 6.61 -9.75 -5.24
N MET A 190 6.32 -8.48 -5.47
CA MET A 190 7.25 -7.37 -5.26
C MET A 190 6.70 -6.41 -4.20
N GLU A 191 7.57 -5.95 -3.30
CA GLU A 191 7.27 -4.85 -2.37
C GLU A 191 7.15 -3.49 -3.08
N GLU A 192 7.28 -3.48 -4.42
CA GLU A 192 7.22 -2.28 -5.24
C GLU A 192 5.82 -2.06 -5.83
N ALA A 193 5.38 -0.80 -5.79
CA ALA A 193 4.13 -0.38 -6.39
C ALA A 193 4.20 -0.53 -7.92
N VAL A 194 3.19 -1.18 -8.50
CA VAL A 194 3.04 -1.34 -9.95
C VAL A 194 2.34 -0.12 -10.57
N GLY A 195 1.68 0.67 -9.75
CA GLY A 195 1.25 2.02 -10.08
C GLY A 195 0.34 2.61 -9.01
N GLU A 196 -0.34 3.69 -9.37
CA GLU A 196 -1.21 4.44 -8.48
C GLU A 196 -2.60 4.71 -9.06
N GLY A 197 -3.57 4.87 -8.18
CA GLY A 197 -4.92 5.32 -8.54
C GLY A 197 -5.75 5.61 -7.30
N TYR A 198 -7.06 5.64 -7.48
CA TYR A 198 -8.03 5.94 -6.43
C TYR A 198 -8.99 4.78 -6.25
N VAL A 199 -9.27 4.44 -5.01
CA VAL A 199 -10.28 3.44 -4.62
C VAL A 199 -11.17 4.06 -3.55
N HIS A 200 -12.48 3.84 -3.66
CA HIS A 200 -13.43 4.33 -2.67
C HIS A 200 -13.10 3.76 -1.28
N ASN A 201 -13.16 4.58 -0.23
CA ASN A 201 -12.65 4.20 1.09
C ASN A 201 -13.26 2.89 1.63
N SER A 202 -14.55 2.66 1.34
CA SER A 202 -15.32 1.52 1.87
C SER A 202 -14.86 0.17 1.34
N LEU A 203 -14.06 0.17 0.27
CA LEU A 203 -13.54 -1.03 -0.38
C LEU A 203 -12.12 -1.38 0.08
N VAL A 204 -11.53 -0.58 0.98
CA VAL A 204 -10.18 -0.78 1.49
C VAL A 204 -10.23 -1.03 2.99
N ARG A 205 -9.75 -2.21 3.40
CA ARG A 205 -9.46 -2.50 4.80
C ARG A 205 -8.04 -2.04 5.12
N LEU A 206 -7.92 -1.06 6.00
CA LEU A 206 -6.65 -0.66 6.62
C LEU A 206 -6.54 -1.29 8.01
N PRO A 207 -5.33 -1.56 8.54
CA PRO A 207 -5.15 -1.99 9.92
C PRO A 207 -5.90 -1.08 10.88
N ARG A 208 -6.72 -1.65 11.78
CA ARG A 208 -7.15 -0.84 12.92
C ARG A 208 -5.92 -0.65 13.77
N LEU A 209 -5.65 0.60 14.04
CA LEU A 209 -4.61 1.03 14.93
C LEU A 209 -5.31 1.24 16.28
N PRO A 210 -5.54 0.18 17.10
CA PRO A 210 -6.19 0.35 18.39
C PRO A 210 -5.41 1.38 19.21
N TYR A 211 -6.08 2.25 19.95
CA TYR A 211 -5.55 3.45 20.64
C TYR A 211 -5.46 4.69 19.74
N ALA A 212 -6.63 5.30 19.49
CA ALA A 212 -6.81 6.62 18.86
C ALA A 212 -6.53 7.78 19.82
N THR A 213 -5.43 7.68 20.53
CA THR A 213 -4.63 8.79 21.02
C THR A 213 -3.21 8.41 20.65
N ALA A 214 -2.40 9.34 20.13
CA ALA A 214 -0.98 9.12 19.90
C ALA A 214 -0.33 8.64 21.21
N SER A 215 -0.40 7.35 21.48
CA SER A 215 0.30 6.75 22.59
C SER A 215 1.75 6.83 22.17
N ALA A 216 2.52 7.62 22.90
CA ALA A 216 3.98 7.67 22.77
C ALA A 216 4.61 6.25 22.81
N ASP A 217 3.85 5.25 23.27
CA ASP A 217 4.18 3.83 23.31
C ASP A 217 4.32 3.17 21.92
N ARG A 218 3.63 3.61 20.85
CA ARG A 218 3.86 2.98 19.52
C ARG A 218 5.21 3.33 18.93
N SER A 219 5.68 4.57 19.10
CA SER A 219 7.06 4.94 18.78
C SER A 219 8.09 4.33 19.75
N ALA A 220 7.64 3.60 20.79
CA ALA A 220 8.48 3.09 21.87
C ALA A 220 8.45 1.56 22.05
N GLN A 221 7.75 0.81 21.17
CA GLN A 221 7.84 -0.65 21.17
C GLN A 221 8.84 -1.10 20.10
N PRO A 222 10.14 -1.21 20.44
CA PRO A 222 11.13 -1.69 19.50
C PRO A 222 10.86 -3.15 19.13
N GLY A 223 11.22 -3.51 17.91
CA GLY A 223 11.20 -4.89 17.43
C GLY A 223 10.05 -5.22 16.48
N ARG A 224 9.85 -6.52 16.28
CA ARG A 224 8.92 -7.10 15.31
C ARG A 224 7.76 -7.79 16.00
N TRP A 225 6.53 -7.56 15.56
CA TRP A 225 5.36 -8.29 16.03
C TRP A 225 4.25 -8.36 14.99
N PHE A 226 3.27 -9.21 15.25
CA PHE A 226 2.00 -9.24 14.54
C PHE A 226 0.85 -8.69 15.38
N GLU A 227 -0.10 -8.05 14.73
CA GLU A 227 -1.42 -7.77 15.28
C GLU A 227 -2.49 -8.42 14.39
N ALA A 228 -3.31 -9.29 14.99
CA ALA A 228 -4.43 -9.97 14.38
C ALA A 228 -5.73 -9.34 14.86
N ASP A 229 -6.31 -8.53 13.97
CA ASP A 229 -7.60 -7.90 14.15
C ASP A 229 -8.69 -8.86 13.66
N LEU A 230 -9.49 -9.40 14.58
CA LEU A 230 -10.54 -10.35 14.28
C LEU A 230 -11.87 -9.69 13.90
N GLN A 231 -11.97 -8.35 13.93
CA GLN A 231 -13.15 -7.66 13.41
C GLN A 231 -13.23 -7.84 11.90
N GLU A 232 -14.38 -8.31 11.40
CA GLU A 232 -14.56 -8.60 9.98
C GLU A 232 -14.58 -7.31 9.14
N PRO A 233 -13.83 -7.25 8.02
CA PRO A 233 -12.89 -8.27 7.54
C PRO A 233 -11.62 -8.38 8.42
N ALA A 234 -11.34 -9.58 8.90
CA ALA A 234 -10.23 -9.92 9.77
C ALA A 234 -8.89 -9.75 9.06
N MET A 235 -7.90 -9.21 9.77
CA MET A 235 -6.64 -8.77 9.17
C MET A 235 -5.46 -9.10 10.09
N LEU A 236 -4.41 -9.65 9.51
CA LEU A 236 -3.11 -9.77 10.15
C LEU A 236 -2.20 -8.65 9.65
N THR A 237 -1.56 -7.93 10.56
CA THR A 237 -0.65 -6.81 10.27
C THR A 237 0.70 -7.08 10.92
N ALA A 238 1.80 -6.87 10.19
CA ALA A 238 3.16 -6.96 10.70
C ALA A 238 3.70 -5.57 11.00
N PHE A 239 4.34 -5.43 12.15
CA PHE A 239 4.89 -4.17 12.63
C PHE A 239 6.39 -4.28 12.87
N VAL A 240 7.12 -3.22 12.51
CA VAL A 240 8.53 -3.02 12.87
C VAL A 240 8.65 -1.67 13.54
N ASP A 241 9.11 -1.63 14.79
CA ASP A 241 9.36 -0.41 15.55
C ASP A 241 8.15 0.56 15.54
N GLY A 242 6.94 0.01 15.65
CA GLY A 242 5.68 0.79 15.66
C GLY A 242 5.06 1.05 14.29
N ALA A 243 5.80 0.82 13.20
CA ALA A 243 5.32 1.06 11.84
C ALA A 243 4.68 -0.22 11.24
N PRO A 244 3.43 -0.16 10.74
CA PRO A 244 2.85 -1.27 10.01
C PRO A 244 3.50 -1.38 8.63
N ILE A 245 4.27 -2.44 8.40
CA ILE A 245 5.01 -2.63 7.14
C ILE A 245 4.23 -3.47 6.13
N TRP A 246 3.34 -4.33 6.61
CA TRP A 246 2.60 -5.30 5.82
C TRP A 246 1.26 -5.61 6.48
N ALA A 247 0.25 -5.93 5.67
CA ALA A 247 -1.04 -6.41 6.14
C ALA A 247 -1.62 -7.41 5.14
N SER A 248 -2.43 -8.35 5.60
CA SER A 248 -3.21 -9.27 4.74
C SER A 248 -4.53 -9.66 5.41
N LEU A 249 -5.59 -9.84 4.61
CA LEU A 249 -6.82 -10.42 5.15
C LEU A 249 -6.56 -11.89 5.49
N SER A 250 -7.02 -12.30 6.66
CA SER A 250 -6.77 -13.62 7.21
C SER A 250 -8.07 -14.36 7.50
N LEU A 251 -8.09 -15.68 7.30
CA LEU A 251 -9.14 -16.50 7.90
C LEU A 251 -8.97 -16.49 9.41
N LYS A 252 -10.08 -16.44 10.15
CA LYS A 252 -10.09 -16.59 11.60
C LYS A 252 -10.88 -17.82 12.05
N GLY A 253 -10.74 -18.15 13.33
CA GLY A 253 -11.50 -19.21 13.98
C GLY A 253 -13.01 -19.00 13.88
N ARG A 254 -13.75 -20.10 13.72
CA ARG A 254 -15.22 -20.10 13.73
C ARG A 254 -15.74 -19.83 15.15
N ALA A 255 -17.04 -19.55 15.28
CA ALA A 255 -17.65 -19.30 16.60
C ALA A 255 -17.47 -20.45 17.60
N ALA A 256 -17.43 -21.71 17.13
CA ALA A 256 -17.19 -22.90 17.95
C ALA A 256 -15.71 -23.16 18.27
N SER A 257 -14.79 -22.51 17.54
CA SER A 257 -13.34 -22.70 17.61
C SER A 257 -12.65 -21.36 17.38
N ARG A 258 -12.96 -20.40 18.26
CA ARG A 258 -12.53 -19.00 18.12
C ARG A 258 -11.02 -18.90 18.31
N THR A 259 -10.38 -18.08 17.50
CA THR A 259 -9.00 -17.64 17.75
C THR A 259 -8.97 -16.90 19.08
N ALA A 260 -8.16 -17.36 20.03
CA ALA A 260 -8.14 -16.78 21.37
C ALA A 260 -7.53 -15.37 21.38
N LEU A 261 -8.24 -14.41 21.99
CA LEU A 261 -7.76 -13.06 22.20
C LEU A 261 -6.58 -13.02 23.18
N GLY A 262 -5.77 -11.96 23.12
CA GLY A 262 -4.68 -11.72 24.05
C GLY A 262 -3.33 -11.52 23.37
N ILE A 263 -2.28 -11.47 24.18
CA ILE A 263 -0.90 -11.36 23.72
C ILE A 263 -0.27 -12.75 23.79
N HIS A 264 0.14 -13.24 22.64
CA HIS A 264 0.81 -14.52 22.47
C HIS A 264 2.19 -14.31 21.84
N GLN A 265 2.89 -15.40 21.55
CA GLN A 265 4.17 -15.36 20.84
C GLN A 265 4.34 -16.61 19.99
N ILE A 266 5.11 -16.54 18.92
CA ILE A 266 5.46 -17.72 18.13
C ILE A 266 6.24 -18.71 19.00
N LEU A 267 5.66 -19.90 19.20
CA LEU A 267 6.21 -20.98 20.02
C LEU A 267 7.04 -21.95 19.19
N ARG A 268 6.59 -22.21 17.95
CA ARG A 268 7.16 -23.23 17.07
C ARG A 268 6.86 -22.90 15.62
N GLN A 269 7.82 -23.19 14.76
CA GLN A 269 7.72 -23.02 13.31
C GLN A 269 7.95 -24.36 12.61
N VAL A 270 7.10 -24.70 11.63
CA VAL A 270 7.21 -25.91 10.79
C VAL A 270 7.09 -25.54 9.30
N PRO A 271 8.12 -25.78 8.47
CA PRO A 271 8.10 -25.33 7.07
C PRO A 271 7.02 -26.01 6.21
N SER A 272 6.77 -27.29 6.46
CA SER A 272 5.71 -28.10 5.82
C SER A 272 5.27 -29.16 6.81
N GLU A 273 3.97 -29.26 7.07
CA GLU A 273 3.47 -30.25 8.03
C GLU A 273 2.18 -30.93 7.61
N ILE A 274 1.83 -31.94 8.40
CA ILE A 274 0.49 -32.53 8.42
C ILE A 274 -0.26 -31.94 9.62
N MET A 275 -1.34 -31.21 9.35
CA MET A 275 -2.28 -30.77 10.38
C MET A 275 -3.37 -31.84 10.55
N ASN A 276 -3.43 -32.46 11.73
CA ASN A 276 -4.38 -33.52 12.06
C ASN A 276 -5.22 -33.12 13.28
N SER A 277 -6.54 -33.06 13.14
CA SER A 277 -7.44 -32.68 14.24
C SER A 277 -7.41 -33.64 15.43
N GLU A 278 -6.97 -34.89 15.23
CA GLU A 278 -6.83 -35.88 16.30
C GLU A 278 -5.64 -35.62 17.23
N THR A 279 -4.73 -34.71 16.86
CA THR A 279 -3.61 -34.30 17.72
C THR A 279 -3.92 -33.03 18.53
N LEU A 280 -5.12 -32.46 18.38
CA LEU A 280 -5.58 -31.33 19.19
C LEU A 280 -5.85 -31.77 20.63
N VAL A 281 -5.97 -30.78 21.52
CA VAL A 281 -6.34 -30.99 22.92
C VAL A 281 -7.58 -30.14 23.23
N PRO A 282 -8.78 -30.76 23.38
CA PRO A 282 -9.08 -32.18 23.23
C PRO A 282 -9.03 -32.65 21.75
N PRO A 283 -8.79 -33.95 21.49
CA PRO A 283 -8.70 -34.47 20.13
C PRO A 283 -10.08 -34.48 19.47
N VAL A 284 -10.12 -34.10 18.19
CA VAL A 284 -11.33 -34.14 17.37
C VAL A 284 -11.16 -35.22 16.30
N PRO A 285 -11.97 -36.31 16.31
CA PRO A 285 -11.90 -37.34 15.27
C PRO A 285 -12.03 -36.75 13.87
N ARG A 286 -11.26 -37.23 12.91
CA ARG A 286 -11.29 -36.70 11.52
C ARG A 286 -12.67 -36.76 10.87
N THR A 287 -13.49 -37.73 11.28
CA THR A 287 -14.85 -37.95 10.77
C THR A 287 -15.92 -37.13 11.48
N ALA A 288 -15.57 -36.46 12.59
CA ALA A 288 -16.50 -35.62 13.34
C ALA A 288 -16.65 -34.23 12.69
N PRO A 289 -17.74 -33.50 12.96
CA PRO A 289 -17.84 -32.09 12.57
C PRO A 289 -16.64 -31.28 13.07
N GLY A 290 -15.93 -30.61 12.15
CA GLY A 290 -14.73 -29.84 12.45
C GLY A 290 -13.42 -30.65 12.42
N GLY A 291 -13.48 -31.98 12.24
CA GLY A 291 -12.32 -32.83 12.02
C GLY A 291 -11.62 -32.54 10.68
N TYR A 292 -10.31 -32.72 10.64
CA TYR A 292 -9.50 -32.46 9.44
C TYR A 292 -8.20 -33.27 9.42
N TYR A 293 -7.71 -33.51 8.20
CA TYR A 293 -6.39 -34.08 7.94
C TYR A 293 -5.80 -33.43 6.69
N LEU A 294 -4.91 -32.48 6.89
CA LEU A 294 -4.35 -31.62 5.84
C LEU A 294 -2.87 -31.91 5.72
N LYS A 295 -2.38 -32.11 4.50
CA LYS A 295 -0.96 -32.36 4.21
C LYS A 295 -0.37 -31.13 3.53
N ASP A 296 0.95 -31.01 3.59
CA ASP A 296 1.70 -29.96 2.92
C ASP A 296 1.21 -28.55 3.31
N VAL A 297 0.82 -28.40 4.58
CA VAL A 297 0.51 -27.09 5.15
C VAL A 297 1.82 -26.36 5.34
N LEU A 298 2.06 -25.38 4.46
CA LEU A 298 3.32 -24.66 4.45
C LEU A 298 3.33 -23.54 5.49
N TRP A 299 4.53 -23.31 6.01
CA TRP A 299 4.87 -22.14 6.81
C TRP A 299 4.02 -22.00 8.08
N THR A 300 3.84 -23.09 8.82
CA THR A 300 3.04 -23.04 10.05
C THR A 300 3.81 -22.46 11.21
N GLN A 301 3.22 -21.47 11.86
CA GLN A 301 3.79 -20.78 13.01
C GLN A 301 2.79 -20.83 14.17
N TYR A 302 3.02 -21.74 15.11
CA TYR A 302 2.15 -21.93 16.27
C TYR A 302 2.36 -20.79 17.26
N PHE A 303 1.28 -20.12 17.66
CA PHE A 303 1.33 -19.08 18.69
C PHE A 303 0.58 -19.45 19.97
N LEU A 304 -0.17 -20.56 19.95
CA LEU A 304 -0.79 -21.18 21.11
C LEU A 304 -0.49 -22.68 21.17
N SER A 305 -0.50 -23.24 22.37
CA SER A 305 -0.29 -24.66 22.61
C SER A 305 -1.48 -25.53 22.18
N ASP A 306 -2.65 -24.93 21.93
CA ASP A 306 -3.85 -25.61 21.48
C ASP A 306 -3.85 -25.96 19.97
N GLY A 307 -2.81 -25.53 19.24
CA GLY A 307 -2.66 -25.74 17.80
C GLY A 307 -2.96 -24.50 16.96
N SER A 308 -3.44 -23.40 17.55
CA SER A 308 -3.67 -22.16 16.80
C SER A 308 -2.36 -21.61 16.25
N SER A 309 -2.37 -21.36 14.94
CA SER A 309 -1.17 -21.02 14.18
C SER A 309 -1.45 -20.05 13.03
N ILE A 310 -0.41 -19.37 12.54
CA ILE A 310 -0.41 -18.64 11.27
C ILE A 310 0.14 -19.59 10.21
N HIS A 311 -0.52 -19.76 9.07
CA HIS A 311 -0.04 -20.67 8.02
C HIS A 311 -0.63 -20.38 6.63
N TYR A 312 -0.07 -21.03 5.60
CA TYR A 312 -0.68 -21.07 4.28
C TYR A 312 -1.96 -21.91 4.27
N ASN A 313 -3.05 -21.35 3.75
CA ASN A 313 -4.35 -21.99 3.68
C ASN A 313 -4.76 -22.25 2.21
N TYR A 314 -4.39 -23.40 1.64
CA TYR A 314 -4.65 -23.73 0.24
C TYR A 314 -6.09 -24.16 -0.06
N TRP A 315 -6.83 -24.61 0.96
CA TRP A 315 -8.15 -25.23 0.82
C TRP A 315 -9.32 -24.24 0.94
N SER A 316 -9.07 -23.00 1.34
CA SER A 316 -10.10 -21.96 1.42
C SER A 316 -9.52 -20.59 1.12
N SER A 317 -10.36 -19.74 0.53
CA SER A 317 -10.05 -18.36 0.16
C SER A 317 -11.02 -17.35 0.80
N ASN A 318 -11.66 -17.71 1.92
CA ASN A 318 -12.58 -16.86 2.67
C ASN A 318 -11.84 -15.77 3.48
N TRP A 319 -10.98 -15.02 2.81
CA TRP A 319 -10.06 -14.07 3.42
C TRP A 319 -10.82 -12.98 4.17
N GLY A 320 -10.45 -12.74 5.43
CA GLY A 320 -11.11 -11.76 6.29
C GLY A 320 -12.34 -12.29 7.02
N TYR A 321 -12.71 -13.55 6.86
CA TYR A 321 -13.89 -14.11 7.50
C TYR A 321 -13.59 -15.42 8.22
N ALA A 322 -14.53 -15.85 9.04
CA ALA A 322 -14.40 -17.10 9.78
C ALA A 322 -14.33 -18.30 8.82
N GLY A 323 -13.40 -19.23 9.09
CA GLY A 323 -13.20 -20.41 8.24
C GLY A 323 -12.31 -21.48 8.84
N SER A 324 -11.51 -21.16 9.85
CA SER A 324 -10.55 -22.06 10.49
C SER A 324 -11.06 -22.63 11.82
N ASN A 325 -10.25 -23.51 12.43
CA ASN A 325 -10.45 -24.03 13.79
C ASN A 325 -9.61 -23.29 14.85
N GLY A 326 -9.36 -22.00 14.65
CA GLY A 326 -8.57 -21.16 15.55
C GLY A 326 -7.36 -20.52 14.86
N CYS A 327 -6.84 -21.16 13.81
CA CYS A 327 -5.72 -20.66 13.03
C CYS A 327 -6.01 -19.35 12.28
N LEU A 328 -4.95 -18.60 12.01
CA LEU A 328 -4.92 -17.43 11.13
C LEU A 328 -4.43 -17.87 9.75
N GLY A 329 -5.36 -18.17 8.85
CA GLY A 329 -5.04 -18.68 7.51
C GLY A 329 -4.72 -17.54 6.54
N LEU A 330 -3.71 -17.73 5.68
CA LEU A 330 -3.25 -16.71 4.72
C LEU A 330 -3.10 -17.28 3.29
N PRO A 331 -3.16 -16.41 2.25
CA PRO A 331 -2.73 -16.78 0.90
C PRO A 331 -1.26 -17.19 0.87
N LYS A 332 -0.84 -17.93 -0.17
CA LYS A 332 0.51 -18.52 -0.24
C LYS A 332 1.63 -17.49 -0.02
N GLN A 333 1.66 -16.43 -0.81
CA GLN A 333 2.73 -15.42 -0.73
C GLN A 333 2.73 -14.67 0.60
N GLU A 334 1.53 -14.46 1.15
CA GLU A 334 1.31 -13.78 2.43
C GLU A 334 1.78 -14.64 3.62
N ALA A 335 1.55 -15.95 3.56
CA ALA A 335 2.08 -16.89 4.52
C ALA A 335 3.61 -16.99 4.45
N LYS A 336 4.20 -16.93 3.24
CA LYS A 336 5.66 -16.88 3.07
C LYS A 336 6.25 -15.61 3.69
N PHE A 337 5.65 -14.45 3.43
CA PHE A 337 6.05 -13.20 4.08
C PHE A 337 6.01 -13.33 5.60
N ALA A 338 4.87 -13.80 6.14
CA ALA A 338 4.70 -13.93 7.59
C ALA A 338 5.73 -14.89 8.21
N TRP A 339 6.15 -15.92 7.48
CA TRP A 339 7.17 -16.87 7.91
C TRP A 339 8.57 -16.28 7.92
N ASP A 340 8.93 -15.54 6.88
CA ASP A 340 10.24 -14.88 6.80
C ASP A 340 10.37 -13.73 7.80
N PHE A 341 9.24 -13.10 8.13
CA PHE A 341 9.18 -11.96 9.04
C PHE A 341 9.42 -12.36 10.51
N ALA A 342 8.85 -13.48 10.93
CA ALA A 342 8.80 -13.89 12.33
C ALA A 342 9.82 -14.97 12.68
N GLU A 343 10.23 -14.93 13.94
CA GLU A 343 11.09 -15.91 14.58
C GLU A 343 10.37 -16.48 15.80
N ILE A 344 10.91 -17.56 16.38
CA ILE A 344 10.42 -18.05 17.68
C ILE A 344 10.55 -16.91 18.71
N GLY A 345 9.44 -16.62 19.42
CA GLY A 345 9.32 -15.50 20.35
C GLY A 345 8.73 -14.22 19.75
N THR A 346 8.52 -14.12 18.43
CA THR A 346 7.83 -12.95 17.84
C THR A 346 6.42 -12.82 18.43
N PRO A 347 6.04 -11.67 19.01
CA PRO A 347 4.73 -11.49 19.61
C PRO A 347 3.60 -11.53 18.57
N VAL A 348 2.45 -12.07 18.97
CA VAL A 348 1.20 -12.08 18.20
C VAL A 348 0.08 -11.55 19.09
N ARG A 349 -0.40 -10.34 18.79
CA ARG A 349 -1.49 -9.70 19.53
C ARG A 349 -2.79 -9.96 18.83
N VAL A 350 -3.74 -10.61 19.49
CA VAL A 350 -5.05 -10.94 18.92
C VAL A 350 -6.13 -10.13 19.62
N PHE A 351 -6.90 -9.37 18.86
CA PHE A 351 -7.95 -8.49 19.35
C PHE A 351 -9.18 -8.50 18.42
N ALA A 352 -10.33 -8.02 18.89
CA ALA A 352 -11.58 -7.94 18.14
C ALA A 352 -12.27 -6.60 18.45
#